data_AF-A0A371SLZ2-F1
#
_entry.id   AF-A0A371SLZ2-F1
#
_cell.length_a   1.000
_cell.length_b   1.000
_cell.length_c   1.000
_cell.angle_alpha   90.00
_cell.angle_beta   90.00
_cell.angle_gamma   90.00
#
_symmetry.space_group_name_H-M   'P 1'
#
loop_
_entity.id
_entity.type
_entity.pdbx_description
1 polymer ?
#
loop_
_entity_poly.entity_id
_entity_poly.type
_entity_poly.pdbx_seq_one_letter_code
_entity_poly.pdbx_strand_id
1 'polypeptide(L)'
;MSSIKRAYMVILLILLFLLLGCSKEISLEDEIVKILENSEGKDYERIIDYDIKGDFIVVIYKSNENEQLNIGFIKFHYGKLDWEIGIGGPELSGGDTFISDPIYVNVIVPKETGINHVKVFGEYAKQVKYSNEINYWISYTNKSPNSLDVEYIK
;
A
#
# COMPACT_ATOMS: atom_id res chain seq x y z
N MET A 1 0.60 2.00 64.83
CA MET A 1 0.83 0.92 63.83
C MET A 1 -0.26 0.80 62.74
N SER A 2 -1.07 1.84 62.47
CA SER A 2 -2.15 1.80 61.46
C SER A 2 -1.80 2.60 60.17
N SER A 3 -1.05 3.71 60.31
CA SER A 3 -0.73 4.61 59.19
C SER A 3 0.22 4.02 58.13
N ILE A 4 1.11 3.11 58.53
CA ILE A 4 2.12 2.53 57.62
C ILE A 4 1.44 1.61 56.59
N LYS A 5 0.41 0.85 57.00
CA LYS A 5 -0.30 -0.09 56.11
C LYS A 5 -1.08 0.61 54.98
N ARG A 6 -1.55 1.85 55.21
CA ARG A 6 -2.24 2.65 54.18
C ARG A 6 -1.29 3.20 53.12
N ALA A 7 -0.09 3.63 53.52
CA ALA A 7 0.91 4.14 52.58
C ALA A 7 1.38 3.06 51.60
N TYR A 8 1.60 1.83 52.09
CA TYR A 8 1.97 0.70 51.24
C TYR A 8 0.90 0.33 50.22
N MET A 9 -0.39 0.37 50.59
CA MET A 9 -1.50 0.12 49.66
C MET A 9 -1.59 1.17 48.54
N VAL A 10 -1.32 2.45 48.85
CA VAL A 10 -1.34 3.54 47.85
C VAL A 10 -0.15 3.42 46.90
N ILE A 11 1.04 3.09 47.40
CA ILE A 11 2.25 2.87 46.59
C ILE A 11 2.09 1.66 45.68
N LEU A 12 1.45 0.58 46.16
CA LEU A 12 1.16 -0.61 45.35
C LEU A 12 0.19 -0.31 44.20
N LEU A 13 -0.82 0.54 44.45
CA LEU A 13 -1.79 0.97 43.44
C LEU A 13 -1.15 1.86 42.36
N ILE A 14 -0.23 2.76 42.75
CA ILE A 14 0.52 3.61 41.81
C ILE A 14 1.46 2.77 40.93
N LEU A 15 2.09 1.74 41.50
CA LEU A 15 2.91 0.80 40.72
C LEU A 15 2.10 0.00 39.69
N LEU A 16 0.86 -0.37 40.02
CA LEU A 16 -0.06 -1.05 39.09
C LEU A 16 -0.48 -0.16 37.92
N PHE A 17 -0.67 1.15 38.13
CA PHE A 17 -0.96 2.10 37.04
C PHE A 17 0.25 2.35 36.13
N LEU A 18 1.48 2.24 36.63
CA LEU A 18 2.71 2.33 35.83
C LEU A 18 2.98 1.08 34.98
N LEU A 19 2.25 -0.02 35.21
CA LEU A 19 2.32 -1.27 34.44
C LEU A 19 1.22 -1.38 33.36
N LEU A 20 0.34 -0.38 33.23
CA LEU A 20 -0.56 -0.27 32.07
C LEU A 20 0.29 0.21 30.89
N GLY A 21 0.87 -0.79 30.22
CA GLY A 21 1.91 -0.65 29.22
C GLY A 21 1.55 0.25 28.05
N CYS A 22 2.60 0.77 27.42
CA CYS A 22 2.53 1.39 26.11
C CYS A 22 1.74 0.47 25.16
N SER A 23 0.54 0.89 24.74
CA SER A 23 -0.09 0.30 23.57
C SER A 23 0.87 0.50 22.41
N LYS A 24 1.37 -0.59 21.82
CA LYS A 24 2.20 -0.51 20.63
C LYS A 24 1.27 -0.05 19.50
N GLU A 25 1.27 1.24 19.18
CA GLU A 25 0.65 1.74 17.96
C GLU A 25 1.40 1.11 16.79
N ILE A 26 0.72 0.21 16.09
CA ILE A 26 1.23 -0.42 14.86
C ILE A 26 0.87 0.54 13.73
N SER A 27 1.82 0.84 12.84
CA SER A 27 1.53 1.71 11.70
C SER A 27 0.70 0.96 10.65
N LEU A 28 -0.03 1.70 9.81
CA LEU A 28 -0.77 1.10 8.70
C LEU A 28 0.15 0.29 7.77
N GLU A 29 1.35 0.81 7.50
CA GLU A 29 2.34 0.12 6.67
C GLU A 29 2.78 -1.20 7.30
N ASP A 30 3.00 -1.25 8.62
CA ASP A 30 3.30 -2.50 9.32
C ASP A 30 2.15 -3.52 9.22
N GLU A 31 0.90 -3.06 9.20
CA GLU A 31 -0.25 -3.96 8.99
C GLU A 31 -0.30 -4.48 7.56
N ILE A 32 -0.05 -3.63 6.56
CA ILE A 32 0.04 -4.03 5.15
C ILE A 32 1.16 -5.06 4.96
N VAL A 33 2.34 -4.85 5.54
CA VAL A 33 3.47 -5.80 5.49
C VAL A 33 3.04 -7.15 6.04
N LYS A 34 2.41 -7.18 7.22
CA LYS A 34 1.91 -8.43 7.80
C LYS A 34 0.91 -9.13 6.90
N ILE A 35 0.04 -8.38 6.22
CA ILE A 35 -0.94 -8.96 5.29
C ILE A 35 -0.22 -9.59 4.09
N LEU A 36 0.74 -8.90 3.49
CA LEU A 36 1.51 -9.39 2.34
C LEU A 36 2.37 -10.61 2.67
N GLU A 37 3.02 -10.64 3.84
CA GLU A 37 3.80 -11.79 4.30
C GLU A 37 2.94 -13.05 4.53
N ASN A 38 1.64 -12.85 4.79
CA ASN A 38 0.68 -13.93 5.06
C ASN A 38 -0.27 -14.20 3.89
N SER A 39 -0.15 -13.49 2.76
CA SER A 39 -1.03 -13.67 1.61
C SER A 39 -0.72 -14.96 0.84
N GLU A 40 -1.65 -15.35 -0.03
CA GLU A 40 -1.46 -16.50 -0.93
C GLU A 40 -0.23 -16.29 -1.82
N GLY A 41 0.53 -17.36 -2.07
CA GLY A 41 1.79 -17.32 -2.83
C GLY A 41 3.02 -16.81 -2.07
N LYS A 42 2.85 -16.01 -1.00
CA LYS A 42 3.92 -15.46 -0.13
C LYS A 42 5.10 -14.83 -0.86
N ASP A 43 4.88 -14.34 -2.07
CA ASP A 43 5.92 -13.73 -2.87
C ASP A 43 5.91 -12.22 -2.68
N TYR A 44 6.63 -11.77 -1.64
CA TYR A 44 6.72 -10.37 -1.23
C TYR A 44 8.16 -10.03 -0.87
N GLU A 45 8.69 -8.96 -1.47
CA GLU A 45 9.99 -8.37 -1.13
C GLU A 45 9.79 -7.07 -0.32
N ARG A 46 9.08 -6.11 -0.92
CA ARG A 46 8.89 -4.77 -0.32
C ARG A 46 7.66 -4.06 -0.86
N ILE A 47 7.08 -3.19 -0.04
CA ILE A 47 6.11 -2.18 -0.48
C ILE A 47 6.87 -1.07 -1.25
N ILE A 48 6.26 -0.59 -2.32
CA ILE A 48 6.76 0.52 -3.13
C ILE A 48 5.94 1.77 -2.85
N ASP A 49 4.61 1.64 -2.85
CA ASP A 49 3.65 2.71 -2.54
C ASP A 49 2.31 2.10 -2.15
N TYR A 50 1.44 2.88 -1.52
CA TYR A 50 0.05 2.51 -1.32
C TYR A 50 -0.85 3.76 -1.34
N ASP A 51 -2.09 3.55 -1.73
CA ASP A 51 -3.11 4.59 -1.76
C ASP A 51 -4.43 4.02 -1.23
N ILE A 52 -5.16 4.85 -0.46
CA ILE A 52 -6.50 4.52 0.03
C ILE A 52 -7.52 5.06 -0.98
N LYS A 53 -8.41 4.19 -1.49
CA LYS A 53 -9.45 4.50 -2.46
C LYS A 53 -10.76 3.82 -2.10
N GLY A 54 -11.71 4.62 -1.60
CA GLY A 54 -12.95 4.09 -1.06
C GLY A 54 -12.66 3.13 0.08
N ASP A 55 -13.18 1.91 -0.02
CA ASP A 55 -13.02 0.85 0.97
C ASP A 55 -11.78 -0.03 0.72
N PHE A 56 -10.91 0.36 -0.23
CA PHE A 56 -9.71 -0.42 -0.58
C PHE A 56 -8.44 0.37 -0.30
N ILE A 57 -7.41 -0.35 0.15
CA ILE A 57 -6.02 0.07 0.07
C ILE A 57 -5.43 -0.66 -1.13
N VAL A 58 -4.96 0.11 -2.11
CA VAL A 58 -4.24 -0.41 -3.26
C VAL A 58 -2.76 -0.31 -2.96
N VAL A 59 -2.09 -1.45 -2.96
CA VAL A 59 -0.68 -1.57 -2.60
C VAL A 59 0.11 -1.94 -3.83
N ILE A 60 1.13 -1.15 -4.14
CA ILE A 60 2.11 -1.50 -5.17
C ILE A 60 3.32 -2.10 -4.47
N TYR A 61 3.67 -3.33 -4.81
CA TYR A 61 4.74 -4.06 -4.16
C TYR A 61 5.60 -4.82 -5.17
N LYS A 62 6.85 -5.09 -4.79
CA LYS A 62 7.73 -5.99 -5.54
C LYS A 62 7.66 -7.37 -4.90
N SER A 63 7.63 -8.40 -5.75
CA SER A 63 7.79 -9.78 -5.34
C SER A 63 9.24 -10.23 -5.53
N ASN A 64 9.66 -11.31 -4.87
CA ASN A 64 11.03 -11.81 -4.94
C ASN A 64 11.33 -12.49 -6.28
N GLU A 65 10.32 -13.10 -6.91
CA GLU A 65 10.54 -13.97 -8.07
C GLU A 65 10.46 -13.25 -9.43
N ASN A 66 9.89 -12.05 -9.49
CA ASN A 66 9.67 -11.35 -10.76
C ASN A 66 10.11 -9.88 -10.77
N GLU A 67 10.50 -9.41 -11.95
CA GLU A 67 10.88 -8.01 -12.22
C GLU A 67 9.69 -7.20 -12.75
N GLN A 68 8.55 -7.30 -12.07
CA GLN A 68 7.33 -6.53 -12.37
C GLN A 68 6.83 -5.82 -11.11
N LEU A 69 6.02 -4.78 -11.32
CA LEU A 69 5.20 -4.20 -10.25
C LEU A 69 4.01 -5.13 -10.00
N ASN A 70 3.74 -5.48 -8.75
CA ASN A 70 2.54 -6.22 -8.38
C ASN A 70 1.55 -5.27 -7.69
N ILE A 71 0.26 -5.52 -7.89
CA ILE A 71 -0.83 -4.71 -7.36
C ILE A 71 -1.67 -5.57 -6.42
N GLY A 72 -1.67 -5.21 -5.14
CA GLY A 72 -2.48 -5.85 -4.10
C GLY A 72 -3.68 -4.99 -3.73
N PHE A 73 -4.79 -5.63 -3.43
CA PHE A 73 -5.99 -4.98 -2.92
C PHE A 73 -6.28 -5.51 -1.52
N ILE A 74 -6.31 -4.60 -0.56
CA ILE A 74 -6.68 -4.89 0.82
C ILE A 74 -7.99 -4.13 1.09
N LYS A 75 -9.03 -4.84 1.52
CA LYS A 75 -10.30 -4.22 1.85
C LYS A 75 -10.33 -3.80 3.31
N PHE A 76 -10.69 -2.54 3.53
CA PHE A 76 -10.99 -2.02 4.84
C PHE A 76 -12.49 -2.19 5.12
N HIS A 77 -12.84 -3.03 6.09
CA HIS A 77 -14.21 -3.19 6.52
C HIS A 77 -14.32 -3.39 8.05
N TYR A 78 -15.20 -2.62 8.69
CA TYR A 78 -15.42 -2.65 10.14
C TYR A 78 -14.14 -2.53 10.99
N GLY A 79 -13.18 -1.71 10.56
CA GLY A 79 -11.92 -1.53 11.29
C GLY A 79 -10.92 -2.67 11.10
N LYS A 80 -11.15 -3.57 10.14
CA LYS A 80 -10.25 -4.66 9.78
C LYS A 80 -9.74 -4.49 8.35
N LEU A 81 -8.50 -4.95 8.15
CA LEU A 81 -7.83 -5.00 6.86
C LEU A 81 -7.72 -6.46 6.44
N ASP A 82 -8.34 -6.79 5.33
CA ASP A 82 -8.37 -8.16 4.80
C ASP A 82 -7.84 -8.18 3.36
N TRP A 83 -6.97 -9.14 3.06
CA TRP A 83 -6.45 -9.35 1.71
C TRP A 83 -7.57 -9.82 0.78
N GLU A 84 -7.77 -9.11 -0.32
CA GLU A 84 -8.75 -9.52 -1.33
C GLU A 84 -8.07 -10.27 -2.47
N ILE A 85 -7.11 -9.61 -3.14
CA ILE A 85 -6.43 -10.20 -4.31
C ILE A 85 -5.10 -9.51 -4.60
N GLY A 86 -4.17 -10.27 -5.17
CA GLY A 86 -2.94 -9.76 -5.80
C GLY A 86 -2.95 -10.06 -7.29
N ILE A 87 -2.55 -9.07 -8.08
CA ILE A 87 -2.52 -9.12 -9.54
C ILE A 87 -1.13 -8.68 -10.02
N GLY A 88 -0.57 -9.44 -10.96
CA GLY A 88 0.66 -9.05 -11.64
C GLY A 88 0.44 -7.78 -12.48
N GLY A 89 1.35 -6.83 -12.38
CA GLY A 89 1.31 -5.57 -13.10
C GLY A 89 2.36 -5.48 -14.20
N PRO A 90 2.73 -4.25 -14.62
CA PRO A 90 3.67 -4.06 -15.71
C PRO A 90 5.09 -4.45 -15.30
N GLU A 91 5.85 -4.97 -16.27
CA GLU A 91 7.28 -5.15 -16.13
C GLU A 91 7.99 -3.83 -15.86
N LEU A 92 9.06 -3.87 -15.06
CA LEU A 92 9.91 -2.71 -14.80
C LEU A 92 10.66 -2.23 -16.06
N SER A 93 10.74 -3.08 -17.09
CA SER A 93 11.30 -2.77 -18.42
C SER A 93 10.37 -1.90 -19.28
N GLY A 94 9.09 -1.79 -18.90
CA GLY A 94 8.09 -0.99 -19.56
C GLY A 94 6.86 -1.78 -20.00
N GLY A 95 5.68 -1.24 -19.69
CA GLY A 95 4.39 -1.84 -19.97
C GLY A 95 3.27 -1.11 -19.23
N ASP A 96 2.06 -1.62 -19.38
CA ASP A 96 0.88 -1.12 -18.70
C ASP A 96 0.02 -2.27 -18.19
N THR A 97 -0.76 -1.98 -17.15
CA THR A 97 -1.78 -2.90 -16.64
C THR A 97 -2.99 -2.09 -16.21
N PHE A 98 -4.15 -2.49 -16.74
CA PHE A 98 -5.44 -1.88 -16.45
C PHE A 98 -6.33 -2.91 -15.75
N ILE A 99 -6.52 -2.71 -14.46
CA ILE A 99 -7.34 -3.55 -13.59
C ILE A 99 -8.72 -2.90 -13.49
N SER A 100 -9.79 -3.69 -13.59
CA SER A 100 -11.17 -3.21 -13.45
C SER A 100 -11.89 -3.75 -12.21
N ASP A 101 -11.30 -4.70 -11.50
CA ASP A 101 -11.87 -5.38 -10.34
C ASP A 101 -10.76 -5.63 -9.30
N PRO A 102 -10.92 -5.25 -8.03
CA PRO A 102 -12.13 -4.71 -7.39
C PRO A 102 -12.41 -3.22 -7.68
N ILE A 103 -11.41 -2.47 -8.16
CA ILE A 103 -11.58 -1.08 -8.59
C ILE A 103 -10.75 -0.81 -9.84
N TYR A 104 -11.09 0.25 -10.57
CA TYR A 104 -10.35 0.65 -11.78
C TYR A 104 -9.01 1.32 -11.43
N VAL A 105 -7.93 0.57 -11.63
CA VAL A 105 -6.54 0.98 -11.39
C VAL A 105 -5.71 0.78 -12.65
N ASN A 106 -4.97 1.82 -13.00
CA ASN A 106 -4.04 1.77 -14.13
C ASN A 106 -2.64 2.02 -13.61
N VAL A 107 -1.72 1.08 -13.86
CA VAL A 107 -0.29 1.22 -13.53
C VAL A 107 0.49 1.17 -14.83
N ILE A 108 1.33 2.17 -15.05
CA ILE A 108 2.05 2.38 -16.31
C ILE A 108 3.52 2.62 -16.02
N VAL A 109 4.38 1.81 -16.66
CA VAL A 109 5.82 2.01 -16.74
C VAL A 109 6.14 2.36 -18.20
N PRO A 110 6.44 3.62 -18.53
CA PRO A 110 6.73 3.99 -19.91
C PRO A 110 7.94 3.24 -20.47
N LYS A 111 7.82 2.71 -21.69
CA LYS A 111 8.95 2.10 -22.41
C LYS A 111 9.98 3.13 -22.88
N GLU A 112 9.52 4.35 -23.13
CA GLU A 112 10.39 5.46 -23.52
C GLU A 112 10.95 6.18 -22.30
N THR A 113 12.22 6.60 -22.40
CA THR A 113 12.85 7.45 -21.39
C THR A 113 12.44 8.92 -21.55
N GLY A 114 12.57 9.69 -20.46
CA GLY A 114 12.30 11.12 -20.47
C GLY A 114 10.82 11.50 -20.42
N ILE A 115 9.92 10.56 -20.07
CA ILE A 115 8.53 10.90 -19.77
C ILE A 115 8.47 11.60 -18.41
N ASN A 116 7.97 12.84 -18.42
CA ASN A 116 7.78 13.67 -17.24
C ASN A 116 6.39 13.49 -16.64
N HIS A 117 5.37 13.33 -17.48
CA HIS A 117 4.00 13.13 -17.03
C HIS A 117 3.26 12.10 -17.88
N VAL A 118 2.31 11.42 -17.25
CA VAL A 118 1.31 10.59 -17.93
C VAL A 118 -0.07 11.12 -17.59
N LYS A 119 -0.94 11.24 -18.58
CA LYS A 119 -2.36 11.48 -18.36
C LYS A 119 -3.18 10.26 -18.77
N VAL A 120 -4.25 10.01 -18.04
CA VAL A 120 -5.26 8.99 -18.36
C VAL A 120 -6.62 9.67 -18.40
N PHE A 121 -7.32 9.57 -19.53
CA PHE A 121 -8.53 10.36 -19.82
C PHE A 121 -8.35 11.87 -19.63
N GLY A 122 -7.17 12.40 -19.96
CA GLY A 122 -6.84 13.82 -19.85
C GLY A 122 -6.43 14.30 -18.46
N GLU A 123 -6.57 13.46 -17.43
CA GLU A 123 -6.18 13.77 -16.05
C GLU A 123 -4.78 13.25 -15.73
N TYR A 124 -4.00 14.01 -14.96
CA TYR A 124 -2.64 13.62 -14.59
C TYR A 124 -2.63 12.42 -13.64
N ALA A 125 -1.87 11.40 -14.00
CA ALA A 125 -1.60 10.26 -13.13
C ALA A 125 -0.56 10.62 -12.05
N LYS A 126 -0.66 9.99 -10.87
CA LYS A 126 0.32 10.13 -9.79
C LYS A 126 1.62 9.46 -10.23
N GLN A 127 2.70 10.23 -10.29
CA GLN A 127 4.03 9.68 -10.51
C GLN A 127 4.58 9.10 -9.21
N VAL A 128 5.16 7.91 -9.30
CA VAL A 128 5.84 7.25 -8.18
C VAL A 128 7.22 6.79 -8.64
N LYS A 129 8.20 6.99 -7.78
CA LYS A 129 9.59 6.62 -8.03
C LYS A 129 9.87 5.22 -7.51
N TYR A 130 10.11 4.26 -8.39
CA TYR A 130 10.49 2.90 -8.01
C TYR A 130 11.98 2.82 -7.65
N SER A 131 12.83 3.43 -8.48
CA SER A 131 14.28 3.53 -8.31
C SER A 131 14.79 4.87 -8.85
N ASN A 132 16.10 5.11 -8.85
CA ASN A 132 16.66 6.33 -9.46
C ASN A 132 16.41 6.45 -10.97
N GLU A 133 16.20 5.32 -11.65
CA GLU A 133 16.10 5.25 -13.11
C GLU A 133 14.67 4.93 -13.58
N ILE A 134 13.84 4.37 -12.69
CA ILE A 134 12.50 3.88 -13.04
C ILE A 134 11.47 4.66 -12.24
N ASN A 135 10.60 5.34 -12.98
CA ASN A 135 9.36 5.90 -12.49
C ASN A 135 8.18 5.13 -13.09
N TYR A 136 7.10 5.05 -12.34
CA TYR A 136 5.82 4.55 -12.84
C TYR A 136 4.71 5.55 -12.50
N TRP A 137 3.58 5.40 -13.16
CA TRP A 137 2.41 6.24 -12.97
C TRP A 137 1.21 5.40 -12.59
N ILE A 138 0.46 5.87 -11.60
CA ILE A 138 -0.78 5.26 -11.16
C ILE A 138 -1.95 6.22 -11.33
N SER A 139 -3.06 5.72 -11.87
CA SER A 139 -4.31 6.46 -11.94
C SER A 139 -5.49 5.59 -11.53
N TYR A 140 -6.50 6.25 -10.99
CA TYR A 140 -7.76 5.65 -10.58
C TYR A 140 -8.87 6.25 -11.42
N THR A 141 -9.62 5.40 -12.08
CA THR A 141 -10.61 5.82 -13.09
C THR A 141 -11.97 5.19 -12.80
N ASN A 142 -12.95 5.38 -13.66
CA ASN A 142 -14.27 4.76 -13.56
C ASN A 142 -14.53 3.74 -14.67
N LYS A 143 -13.57 3.54 -15.57
CA LYS A 143 -13.59 2.61 -16.69
C LYS A 143 -12.15 2.31 -17.12
N SER A 144 -11.93 1.15 -17.72
CA SER A 144 -10.60 0.78 -18.23
C SER A 144 -10.22 1.66 -19.45
N PRO A 145 -9.02 2.27 -19.49
CA PRO A 145 -8.54 3.01 -20.63
C PRO A 145 -8.13 2.09 -21.78
N ASN A 146 -8.13 2.63 -23.00
CA ASN A 146 -7.38 2.08 -24.12
C ASN A 146 -6.16 2.97 -24.44
N SER A 147 -5.37 2.61 -25.44
CA SER A 147 -4.14 3.33 -25.79
C SER A 147 -4.36 4.79 -26.21
N LEU A 148 -5.54 5.16 -26.72
CA LEU A 148 -5.86 6.54 -27.09
C LEU A 148 -6.22 7.40 -25.87
N ASP A 149 -6.55 6.77 -24.74
CA ASP A 149 -6.90 7.46 -23.50
C ASP A 149 -5.65 7.78 -22.65
N VAL A 150 -4.47 7.31 -23.05
CA VAL A 150 -3.20 7.49 -22.34
C VAL A 150 -2.28 8.42 -23.13
N GLU A 151 -1.88 9.53 -22.50
CA GLU A 151 -0.98 10.53 -23.09
C GLU A 151 0.34 10.55 -22.31
N TYR A 152 1.46 10.48 -23.04
CA TYR A 152 2.82 10.58 -22.50
C TYR A 152 3.42 11.94 -22.83
N ILE A 153 3.84 12.68 -21.81
CA ILE A 153 4.36 14.05 -21.94
C ILE A 153 5.82 14.08 -21.50
N LYS A 154 6.68 14.57 -22.40
CA LYS A 154 8.11 14.82 -22.16
C LYS A 154 8.36 16.26 -21.72
#